data_AF-A0A1G7F3Z7-F1
#
_entry.id   AF-A0A1G7F3Z7-F1
#
_cell.length_a   1.000
_cell.length_b   1.000
_cell.length_c   1.000
_cell.angle_alpha   90.00
_cell.angle_beta   90.00
_cell.angle_gamma   90.00
#
_symmetry.space_group_name_H-M   'P 1'
#
loop_
_entity.id
_entity.type
_entity.pdbx_description
1 polymer ?
#
loop_
_entity_poly.entity_id
_entity_poly.type
_entity_poly.pdbx_seq_one_letter_code
_entity_poly.pdbx_strand_id
1 'polypeptide(L)'
;MPTPSDPPTATEEPLLPRLLASNALRANLSKHMVLNQMADSKVSIIITAASLVVTITLTQYQHLPLAATLLLVTASLLALLFSFFAIIPPLHASGATNLFYFRSFAELSEEEFRQQFLATLSDKNRLYDAYLHEIYFLGKHRLTRKYALIRNAMWCLLAGLGGAAAVVLLCSLP
;
A
#
# COMPACT_ATOMS: atom_id res chain seq x y z
N MET A 1 55.08 -39.65 9.25
CA MET A 1 54.67 -38.23 9.23
C MET A 1 53.25 -38.15 8.74
N PRO A 2 52.28 -37.70 9.55
CA PRO A 2 50.93 -37.44 9.09
C PRO A 2 50.94 -36.17 8.22
N THR A 3 50.36 -36.26 7.03
CA THR A 3 50.13 -35.15 6.09
C THR A 3 49.19 -34.10 6.70
N PRO A 4 49.34 -32.80 6.39
CA PRO A 4 48.41 -31.79 6.87
C PRO A 4 47.04 -32.05 6.24
N SER A 5 46.01 -32.20 7.06
CA SER A 5 44.63 -32.23 6.61
C SER A 5 44.26 -30.87 6.03
N ASP A 6 43.89 -30.84 4.75
CA ASP A 6 43.34 -29.65 4.11
C ASP A 6 42.17 -29.09 4.93
N PRO A 7 42.04 -27.75 5.06
CA PRO A 7 40.90 -27.15 5.73
C PRO A 7 39.61 -27.51 4.97
N PRO A 8 38.47 -27.70 5.67
CA PRO A 8 37.22 -28.04 5.01
C PRO A 8 36.88 -26.96 4.00
N THR A 9 36.76 -27.36 2.73
CA THR A 9 36.34 -26.52 1.61
C THR A 9 34.97 -25.94 1.94
N ALA A 10 34.94 -24.65 2.27
CA ALA A 10 33.70 -23.89 2.34
C ALA A 10 32.98 -24.11 1.00
N THR A 11 31.81 -24.75 1.05
CA THR A 11 31.03 -25.05 -0.15
C THR A 11 30.59 -23.70 -0.73
N GLU A 12 31.35 -23.18 -1.70
CA GLU A 12 31.00 -21.96 -2.41
C GLU A 12 29.69 -22.20 -3.15
N GLU A 13 28.60 -21.76 -2.52
CA GLU A 13 27.28 -21.79 -3.11
C GLU A 13 27.32 -21.01 -4.43
N PRO A 14 26.84 -21.59 -5.56
CA PRO A 14 27.12 -21.04 -6.87
C PRO A 14 26.65 -19.58 -7.01
N LEU A 15 27.51 -18.75 -7.61
CA LEU A 15 27.32 -17.30 -7.71
C LEU A 15 26.04 -16.92 -8.49
N LEU A 16 25.67 -17.75 -9.48
CA LEU A 16 24.48 -17.57 -10.31
C LEU A 16 23.15 -17.60 -9.51
N PRO A 17 22.86 -18.62 -8.67
CA PRO A 17 21.68 -18.61 -7.81
C PRO A 17 21.57 -17.38 -6.90
N ARG A 18 22.69 -16.84 -6.41
CA ARG A 18 22.69 -15.63 -5.54
C ARG A 18 22.27 -14.38 -6.30
N LEU A 19 22.82 -14.18 -7.50
CA LEU A 19 22.43 -13.06 -8.36
C LEU A 19 20.96 -13.16 -8.75
N LEU A 20 20.49 -14.35 -9.14
CA LEU A 20 19.08 -14.59 -9.45
C LEU A 20 18.16 -14.29 -8.26
N ALA A 21 18.53 -14.72 -7.05
CA ALA A 21 17.76 -14.43 -5.83
C ALA A 21 17.70 -12.93 -5.53
N SER A 22 18.83 -12.23 -5.59
CA SER A 22 18.88 -10.77 -5.35
C SER A 22 18.07 -9.99 -6.40
N ASN A 23 18.14 -10.39 -7.68
CA ASN A 23 17.38 -9.80 -8.76
C ASN A 23 15.88 -10.06 -8.59
N ALA A 24 15.47 -11.27 -8.20
CA ALA A 24 14.08 -11.61 -7.92
C ALA A 24 13.50 -10.77 -6.77
N LEU A 25 14.25 -10.63 -5.67
CA LEU A 25 13.84 -9.81 -4.53
C LEU A 25 13.74 -8.32 -4.90
N ARG A 26 14.70 -7.80 -5.66
CA ARG A 26 14.67 -6.43 -6.17
C ARG A 26 13.49 -6.20 -7.11
N ALA A 27 13.23 -7.11 -8.04
CA ALA A 27 12.10 -7.05 -8.95
C ALA A 27 10.77 -7.07 -8.19
N ASN A 28 10.66 -7.90 -7.16
CA ASN A 28 9.48 -7.97 -6.31
C ASN A 28 9.25 -6.67 -5.51
N LEU A 29 10.28 -6.14 -4.85
CA LEU A 29 10.17 -4.86 -4.13
C LEU A 29 9.77 -3.72 -5.09
N SER A 30 10.39 -3.66 -6.27
CA SER A 30 10.03 -2.70 -7.31
C SER A 30 8.55 -2.82 -7.71
N LYS A 31 8.06 -4.04 -7.92
CA LYS A 31 6.64 -4.29 -8.21
C LYS A 31 5.73 -3.78 -7.08
N HIS A 32 6.09 -3.98 -5.81
CA HIS A 32 5.31 -3.44 -4.69
C HIS A 32 5.32 -1.91 -4.64
N MET A 33 6.45 -1.26 -4.94
CA MET A 33 6.53 0.20 -5.05
C MET A 33 5.65 0.74 -6.17
N VAL A 34 5.69 0.11 -7.35
CA VAL A 34 4.82 0.46 -8.48
C VAL A 34 3.35 0.27 -8.13
N LEU A 35 2.97 -0.84 -7.50
CA LEU A 35 1.58 -1.05 -7.04
C LEU A 35 1.16 0.02 -6.02
N ASN A 36 2.05 0.43 -5.13
CA ASN A 36 1.77 1.50 -4.18
C ASN A 36 1.49 2.84 -4.90
N GLN A 37 2.31 3.20 -5.89
CA GLN A 37 2.11 4.39 -6.71
C GLN A 37 0.83 4.33 -7.56
N MET A 38 0.51 3.16 -8.14
CA MET A 38 -0.74 2.95 -8.86
C MET A 38 -1.95 3.11 -7.95
N ALA A 39 -1.85 2.65 -6.71
CA ALA A 39 -2.88 2.85 -5.70
C ALA A 39 -3.09 4.34 -5.39
N ASP A 40 -2.01 5.12 -5.24
CA ASP A 40 -2.09 6.58 -5.05
C ASP A 40 -2.77 7.27 -6.24
N SER A 41 -2.41 6.89 -7.46
CA SER A 41 -3.07 7.42 -8.67
C SER A 41 -4.57 7.10 -8.70
N LYS A 42 -4.97 5.87 -8.35
CA LYS A 42 -6.39 5.49 -8.26
C LYS A 42 -7.15 6.31 -7.23
N VAL A 43 -6.54 6.56 -6.06
CA VAL A 43 -7.15 7.41 -5.02
C VAL A 43 -7.36 8.83 -5.55
N SER A 44 -6.36 9.44 -6.19
CA SER A 44 -6.48 10.80 -6.73
C SER A 44 -7.60 10.93 -7.76
N ILE A 45 -7.80 9.92 -8.61
CA ILE A 45 -8.93 9.87 -9.55
C ILE A 45 -10.26 9.84 -8.80
N ILE A 46 -10.40 9.01 -7.76
CA ILE A 46 -11.63 8.92 -6.97
C ILE A 46 -11.92 10.24 -6.25
N ILE A 47 -10.92 10.88 -5.64
CA ILE A 47 -11.06 12.18 -4.98
C ILE A 47 -11.55 13.24 -5.97
N THR A 48 -10.97 13.27 -7.17
CA THR A 48 -11.34 14.23 -8.21
C THR A 48 -12.78 14.02 -8.66
N ALA A 49 -13.17 12.77 -8.94
CA ALA A 49 -14.54 12.43 -9.33
C ALA A 49 -15.55 12.74 -8.22
N ALA A 50 -15.28 12.34 -6.98
CA ALA A 50 -16.15 12.62 -5.84
C ALA A 50 -16.30 14.13 -5.59
N SER A 51 -15.22 14.91 -5.68
CA SER A 51 -15.26 16.37 -5.53
C SER A 51 -16.10 17.04 -6.62
N LEU A 52 -15.99 16.56 -7.86
CA LEU A 52 -16.82 17.04 -8.97
C LEU A 52 -18.31 16.73 -8.74
N VAL A 53 -18.63 15.50 -8.32
CA VAL A 53 -20.00 15.08 -8.01
C VAL A 53 -20.60 15.93 -6.89
N VAL A 54 -19.86 16.16 -5.79
CA VAL A 54 -20.32 17.04 -4.70
C VAL A 54 -20.57 18.46 -5.22
N THR A 55 -19.62 19.03 -5.96
CA THR A 55 -19.71 20.40 -6.48
C THR A 55 -20.93 20.58 -7.38
N ILE A 56 -21.15 19.65 -8.33
CA ILE A 56 -22.30 19.70 -9.24
C ILE A 56 -23.60 19.49 -8.47
N THR A 57 -23.65 18.50 -7.58
CA THR A 57 -24.85 18.21 -6.77
C THR A 57 -25.26 19.40 -5.93
N LEU A 58 -24.29 20.07 -5.30
CA LEU A 58 -24.55 21.22 -4.44
C LEU A 58 -24.95 22.46 -5.27
N THR A 59 -24.40 22.62 -6.48
CA THR A 59 -24.84 23.68 -7.41
C THR A 59 -26.27 23.44 -7.90
N GLN A 60 -26.61 22.20 -8.22
CA GLN A 60 -27.89 21.81 -8.82
C GLN A 60 -28.94 21.35 -7.79
N TYR A 61 -28.72 21.55 -6.49
CA TYR A 61 -29.51 20.90 -5.44
C TYR A 61 -31.02 21.23 -5.50
N GLN A 62 -31.39 22.41 -6.02
CA GLN A 62 -32.78 22.84 -6.19
C GLN A 62 -33.48 22.13 -7.35
N HIS A 63 -32.73 21.60 -8.32
CA HIS A 63 -33.22 20.91 -9.49
C HIS A 63 -33.20 19.38 -9.34
N LEU A 64 -32.76 18.88 -8.20
CA LEU A 64 -32.65 17.44 -7.90
C LEU A 64 -33.63 17.07 -6.79
N PRO A 65 -34.26 15.88 -6.86
CA PRO A 65 -35.01 15.35 -5.72
C PRO A 65 -34.11 15.33 -4.48
N LEU A 66 -34.66 15.75 -3.33
CA LEU A 66 -33.92 15.82 -2.06
C LEU A 66 -33.21 14.48 -1.76
N ALA A 67 -33.90 13.36 -1.98
CA ALA A 67 -33.34 12.02 -1.78
C ALA A 67 -32.11 11.74 -2.67
N ALA A 68 -32.12 12.18 -3.94
CA ALA A 68 -30.98 12.03 -4.84
C ALA A 68 -29.81 12.92 -4.42
N THR A 69 -30.09 14.16 -4.03
CA THR A 69 -29.08 15.12 -3.51
C THR A 69 -28.39 14.55 -2.26
N LEU A 70 -29.16 14.08 -1.27
CA LEU A 70 -28.60 13.49 -0.05
C LEU A 70 -27.77 12.25 -0.35
N LEU A 71 -28.24 11.39 -1.25
CA LEU A 71 -27.52 10.17 -1.61
C LEU A 71 -26.19 10.47 -2.30
N LEU A 72 -26.15 11.41 -3.25
CA LEU A 72 -24.92 11.82 -3.94
C LEU A 72 -23.92 12.43 -2.96
N VAL A 73 -24.36 13.39 -2.13
CA VAL A 73 -23.47 14.05 -1.16
C VAL A 73 -22.90 13.05 -0.16
N THR A 74 -23.75 12.20 0.44
CA THR A 74 -23.30 11.21 1.43
C THR A 74 -22.37 10.17 0.81
N ALA A 75 -22.68 9.64 -0.36
CA ALA A 75 -21.83 8.68 -1.06
C ALA A 75 -20.47 9.27 -1.45
N SER A 76 -20.44 10.51 -1.96
CA SER A 76 -19.19 11.17 -2.29
C SER A 76 -18.36 11.50 -1.05
N LEU A 77 -18.97 11.91 0.06
CA LEU A 77 -18.26 12.12 1.32
C LEU A 77 -17.66 10.82 1.87
N LEU A 78 -18.40 9.70 1.79
CA LEU A 78 -17.87 8.38 2.15
C LEU A 78 -16.71 7.97 1.24
N ALA A 79 -16.82 8.20 -0.08
CA ALA A 79 -15.74 7.92 -1.01
C ALA A 79 -14.47 8.74 -0.71
N LEU A 80 -14.63 10.02 -0.36
CA LEU A 80 -13.53 10.89 0.08
C LEU A 80 -12.91 10.40 1.40
N LEU A 81 -13.73 10.02 2.37
CA LEU A 81 -13.27 9.48 3.65
C LEU A 81 -12.39 8.23 3.44
N PHE A 82 -12.88 7.25 2.68
CA PHE A 82 -12.11 6.04 2.37
C PHE A 82 -10.83 6.36 1.58
N SER A 83 -10.89 7.33 0.67
CA SER A 83 -9.74 7.80 -0.10
C SER A 83 -8.65 8.39 0.80
N PHE A 84 -9.02 9.25 1.75
CA PHE A 84 -8.06 9.80 2.71
C PHE A 84 -7.47 8.73 3.63
N PHE A 85 -8.29 7.78 4.10
CA PHE A 85 -7.77 6.65 4.88
C PHE A 85 -6.82 5.75 4.08
N ALA A 86 -6.96 5.68 2.75
CA ALA A 86 -6.05 4.92 1.90
C ALA A 86 -4.67 5.61 1.74
N ILE A 87 -4.62 6.94 1.82
CA ILE A 87 -3.38 7.72 1.71
C ILE A 87 -2.59 7.68 3.01
N ILE A 88 -3.27 7.67 4.16
CA ILE A 88 -2.61 7.67 5.46
C ILE A 88 -1.78 6.38 5.64
N PRO A 89 -0.47 6.47 5.86
CA PRO A 89 0.37 5.30 6.06
C PRO A 89 -0.05 4.57 7.36
N PRO A 90 -0.14 3.23 7.35
CA PRO A 90 -0.54 2.48 8.55
C PRO A 90 0.49 2.67 9.68
N LEU A 91 0.00 2.89 10.89
CA LEU A 91 0.82 3.21 12.07
C LEU A 91 1.57 2.03 12.72
N HIS A 92 1.61 0.84 12.10
CA HIS A 92 2.15 -0.34 12.77
C HIS A 92 3.66 -0.47 12.54
N ALA A 93 4.43 -0.13 13.57
CA ALA A 93 5.77 -0.65 13.81
C ALA A 93 5.68 -1.41 15.15
N SER A 94 5.21 -2.66 15.10
CA SER A 94 5.18 -3.52 16.29
C SER A 94 5.89 -4.81 15.92
N GLY A 95 6.96 -5.13 16.64
CA GLY A 95 7.81 -6.29 16.38
C GLY A 95 9.30 -5.96 16.45
N ALA A 96 10.12 -6.87 15.94
CA ALA A 96 11.56 -6.68 15.80
C ALA A 96 11.89 -5.50 14.86
N THR A 97 12.96 -4.77 15.17
CA THR A 97 13.44 -3.64 14.36
C THR A 97 13.74 -4.09 12.93
N ASN A 98 12.96 -3.60 11.97
CA ASN A 98 13.22 -3.81 10.55
C ASN A 98 14.00 -2.64 9.97
N LEU A 99 15.30 -2.85 9.77
CA LEU A 99 16.22 -1.84 9.23
C LEU A 99 15.90 -1.40 7.80
N PHE A 100 15.06 -2.13 7.07
CA PHE A 100 14.60 -1.78 5.72
C PHE A 100 13.32 -0.94 5.71
N TYR A 101 12.73 -0.66 6.88
CA TYR A 101 11.54 0.16 7.02
C TYR A 101 11.80 1.43 7.83
N PHE A 102 11.65 2.59 7.19
CA PHE A 102 12.02 3.90 7.76
C PHE A 102 11.45 4.18 9.15
N ARG A 103 10.20 3.79 9.41
CA ARG A 103 9.56 4.06 10.70
C ARG A 103 10.06 3.12 11.80
N SER A 104 10.53 1.93 11.44
CA SER A 104 11.04 0.96 12.41
C SER A 104 12.41 1.35 12.96
N PHE A 105 13.24 2.02 12.16
CA PHE A 105 14.56 2.48 12.61
C PHE A 105 14.58 3.97 12.98
N ALA A 106 13.44 4.67 12.92
CA ALA A 106 13.34 6.11 13.19
C ALA A 106 13.75 6.50 14.62
N GLU A 107 13.71 5.55 15.56
CA GLU A 107 14.10 5.74 16.95
C GLU A 107 15.59 5.44 17.22
N LEU A 108 16.31 4.90 16.23
CA LEU A 108 17.74 4.62 16.37
C LEU A 108 18.57 5.88 16.12
N SER A 109 19.66 6.03 16.88
CA SER A 109 20.73 6.95 16.51
C SER A 109 21.43 6.49 15.22
N GLU A 110 22.14 7.41 14.55
CA GLU A 110 22.89 7.09 13.33
C GLU A 110 23.93 5.98 13.56
N GLU A 111 24.64 6.01 14.69
CA GLU A 111 25.66 5.01 15.02
C GLU A 111 25.03 3.63 15.29
N GLU A 112 23.92 3.58 16.03
CA GLU A 112 23.19 2.32 16.26
C GLU A 112 22.64 1.75 14.96
N PHE A 113 22.05 2.60 14.09
CA PHE A 113 21.59 2.17 12.78
C PHE A 113 22.75 1.59 11.97
N ARG A 114 23.87 2.31 11.87
CA ARG A 114 25.06 1.86 11.13
C ARG A 114 25.59 0.52 11.65
N GLN A 115 25.74 0.39 12.97
CA GLN A 115 26.24 -0.84 13.60
C GLN A 115 25.31 -2.02 13.30
N GLN A 116 24.00 -1.86 13.51
CA GLN A 116 23.02 -2.92 13.26
C GLN A 116 22.95 -3.28 11.78
N PHE A 117 22.97 -2.28 10.88
CA PHE A 117 22.90 -2.52 9.44
C PHE A 117 24.12 -3.27 8.92
N LEU A 118 25.33 -2.91 9.37
CA LEU A 118 26.55 -3.63 9.03
C LEU A 118 26.55 -5.07 9.57
N ALA A 119 26.01 -5.29 10.77
CA ALA A 119 25.85 -6.63 11.35
C ALA A 119 24.80 -7.48 10.60
N THR A 120 23.78 -6.85 10.01
CA THR A 120 22.83 -7.54 9.10
C THR A 120 23.49 -7.87 7.77
N LEU A 121 24.33 -6.98 7.23
CA LEU A 121 25.03 -7.21 5.96
C LEU A 121 26.09 -8.32 6.04
N SER A 122 26.70 -8.54 7.20
CA SER A 122 27.72 -9.58 7.40
C SER A 122 27.14 -11.00 7.49
N ASP A 123 25.83 -11.14 7.71
CA ASP A 123 25.12 -12.42 7.78
C ASP A 123 24.06 -12.51 6.68
N LYS A 124 24.34 -13.37 5.69
CA LYS A 124 23.48 -13.62 4.53
C LYS A 124 22.04 -13.97 4.95
N ASN A 125 21.88 -14.87 5.92
CA ASN A 125 20.55 -15.36 6.31
C ASN A 125 19.74 -14.25 6.97
N ARG A 126 20.36 -13.48 7.87
CA ARG A 126 19.73 -12.30 8.48
C ARG A 126 19.30 -11.27 7.45
N LEU A 127 20.13 -11.01 6.44
CA LEU A 127 19.80 -10.10 5.36
C LEU A 127 18.56 -10.56 4.58
N TYR A 128 18.53 -11.84 4.16
CA TYR A 128 17.38 -12.40 3.45
C TYR A 128 16.11 -12.40 4.29
N ASP A 129 16.20 -12.79 5.56
CA ASP A 129 15.07 -12.81 6.48
C ASP A 129 14.47 -11.41 6.68
N ALA A 130 15.31 -10.40 6.90
CA ALA A 130 14.88 -9.02 7.03
C ALA A 130 14.18 -8.51 5.76
N TYR A 131 14.71 -8.87 4.58
CA TYR A 131 14.15 -8.44 3.30
C TYR A 131 12.82 -9.15 2.96
N LEU A 132 12.73 -10.46 3.22
CA LEU A 132 11.51 -11.24 3.05
C LEU A 132 10.41 -10.78 4.00
N HIS A 133 10.78 -10.45 5.24
CA HIS A 133 9.87 -9.85 6.21
C HIS A 133 9.31 -8.53 5.67
N GLU A 134 10.15 -7.62 5.14
CA GLU A 134 9.66 -6.35 4.58
C GLU A 134 8.72 -6.56 3.40
N ILE A 135 9.07 -7.43 2.44
CA ILE A 135 8.21 -7.76 1.30
C ILE A 135 6.85 -8.29 1.76
N TYR A 136 6.84 -9.22 2.72
CA TYR A 136 5.61 -9.80 3.25
C TYR A 136 4.71 -8.74 3.90
N PHE A 137 5.27 -7.87 4.74
CA PHE A 137 4.51 -6.83 5.43
C PHE A 137 4.01 -5.74 4.48
N LEU A 138 4.85 -5.31 3.53
CA LEU A 138 4.48 -4.36 2.50
C LEU A 138 3.30 -4.88 1.66
N GLY A 139 3.35 -6.14 1.24
CA GLY A 139 2.27 -6.81 0.52
C GLY A 139 1.00 -6.97 1.36
N LYS A 140 1.08 -7.78 2.43
CA LYS A 140 -0.08 -8.23 3.21
C LYS A 140 -0.76 -7.12 4.00
N HIS A 141 0.00 -6.23 4.62
CA HIS A 141 -0.54 -5.27 5.59
C HIS A 141 -0.72 -3.87 5.00
N ARG A 142 0.19 -3.41 4.14
CA ARG A 142 0.10 -2.05 3.57
C ARG A 142 -0.72 -2.03 2.29
N LEU A 143 -0.30 -2.82 1.28
CA LEU A 143 -0.97 -2.82 -0.02
C LEU A 143 -2.39 -3.39 0.06
N THR A 144 -2.58 -4.57 0.67
CA THR A 144 -3.93 -5.16 0.76
C THR A 144 -4.92 -4.23 1.47
N ARG A 145 -4.51 -3.56 2.57
CA ARG A 145 -5.34 -2.58 3.27
C ARG A 145 -5.67 -1.38 2.37
N LYS A 146 -4.66 -0.80 1.73
CA LYS A 146 -4.83 0.36 0.84
C LYS A 146 -5.79 0.05 -0.31
N TYR A 147 -5.63 -1.09 -0.97
CA TYR A 147 -6.51 -1.53 -2.05
C TYR A 147 -7.94 -1.86 -1.57
N ALA A 148 -8.11 -2.38 -0.36
CA ALA A 148 -9.45 -2.58 0.22
C ALA A 148 -10.19 -1.25 0.44
N LEU A 149 -9.49 -0.22 0.95
CA LEU A 149 -10.06 1.11 1.13
C LEU A 149 -10.40 1.78 -0.21
N ILE A 150 -9.53 1.67 -1.22
CA ILE A 150 -9.79 2.15 -2.59
C ILE A 150 -11.03 1.50 -3.17
N ARG A 151 -11.15 0.17 -3.02
CA ARG A 151 -12.33 -0.57 -3.49
C ARG A 151 -13.60 -0.08 -2.81
N ASN A 152 -13.57 0.15 -1.50
CA ASN A 152 -14.72 0.65 -0.76
C ASN A 152 -15.10 2.08 -1.20
N ALA A 153 -14.11 2.96 -1.40
CA ALA A 153 -14.33 4.31 -1.92
C ALA A 153 -15.03 4.29 -3.29
N MET A 154 -14.55 3.42 -4.19
CA MET A 154 -15.13 3.24 -5.51
C MET A 154 -16.57 2.72 -5.45
N TRP A 155 -16.84 1.71 -4.62
CA TRP A 155 -18.20 1.18 -4.47
C TRP A 155 -19.16 2.21 -3.86
N CYS A 156 -18.73 2.99 -2.87
CA CYS A 156 -19.55 4.07 -2.33
C CYS A 156 -19.94 5.07 -3.42
N LEU A 157 -18.96 5.53 -4.21
CA LEU A 157 -19.23 6.50 -5.28
C LEU A 157 -20.17 5.91 -6.35
N LEU A 158 -19.91 4.68 -6.81
CA LEU A 158 -20.75 4.00 -7.81
C LEU A 158 -22.18 3.75 -7.32
N ALA A 159 -22.33 3.27 -6.08
CA ALA A 159 -23.65 3.03 -5.50
C ALA A 159 -24.43 4.35 -5.32
N GLY A 160 -23.75 5.43 -4.93
CA GLY A 160 -24.33 6.76 -4.83
C GLY A 160 -24.84 7.28 -6.16
N LEU A 161 -23.99 7.27 -7.20
CA LEU A 161 -24.39 7.70 -8.54
C LEU A 161 -25.54 6.84 -9.10
N GLY A 162 -25.42 5.51 -9.02
CA GLY A 162 -26.43 4.60 -9.55
C GLY A 162 -27.77 4.73 -8.82
N GLY A 163 -27.74 4.79 -7.50
CA GLY A 163 -28.95 4.96 -6.70
C GLY A 163 -29.60 6.34 -6.92
N ALA A 164 -28.81 7.41 -7.05
CA ALA A 164 -29.35 8.74 -7.28
C ALA A 164 -29.98 8.84 -8.67
N ALA A 165 -29.35 8.25 -9.69
CA ALA A 165 -29.93 8.15 -11.02
C ALA A 165 -31.28 7.40 -11.00
N ALA A 166 -31.36 6.27 -10.27
CA ALA A 166 -32.61 5.54 -10.11
C ALA A 166 -33.69 6.38 -9.43
N VAL A 167 -33.36 7.11 -8.36
CA VAL A 167 -34.29 8.02 -7.67
C VAL A 167 -34.80 9.11 -8.60
N VAL A 168 -33.90 9.77 -9.35
CA VAL A 168 -34.30 10.81 -10.31
C VAL A 168 -35.25 10.25 -11.36
N LEU A 169 -34.93 9.08 -11.93
CA LEU A 169 -35.78 8.42 -12.92
C LEU A 169 -37.15 8.08 -12.33
N LEU A 170 -37.20 7.48 -11.15
CA LEU A 170 -38.46 7.12 -10.48
C LEU A 170 -39.32 8.35 -10.17
N CYS A 171 -38.73 9.46 -9.73
CA CYS A 171 -39.46 10.70 -9.49
C CYS A 171 -39.90 11.41 -10.77
N SER A 172 -39.24 11.13 -11.91
CA SER A 172 -39.59 11.71 -13.21
C SER A 172 -40.63 10.90 -13.98
N LEU A 173 -40.94 9.67 -13.53
CA LEU A 173 -42.02 8.88 -14.09
C LEU A 173 -43.38 9.48 -13.63
N PRO A 174 -44.35 9.60 -14.56
CA PRO A 174 -45.67 10.16 -14.27
C PRO A 174 -46.54 9.26 -13.37
#